data_AF-A0A7Y4ULJ9-F1
#
_entry.id   AF-A0A7Y4ULJ9-F1
#
_cell.length_a   1.000
_cell.length_b   1.000
_cell.length_c   1.000
_cell.angle_alpha   90.00
_cell.angle_beta   90.00
_cell.angle_gamma   90.00
#
_symmetry.space_group_name_H-M   'P 1'
#
loop_
_entity.id
_entity.type
_entity.pdbx_description
1 polymer ?
#
loop_
_entity_poly.entity_id
_entity_poly.type
_entity_poly.pdbx_seq_one_letter_code
_entity_poly.pdbx_strand_id
1 'polypeptide(L)'
;MTGKEIQIKREQMEMTSTELAEALGVVPETLAQWERDQCEPEHPRMFALALEQLAFQRVTQFKGAMGRIVQQRVQTLVEMNAEMQSWANEHHA
;
A
#
# COMPACT_ATOMS: atom_id res chain seq x y z
N MET A 1 4.92 -0.21 -17.13
CA MET A 1 3.66 -0.67 -16.52
C MET A 1 2.61 -0.53 -17.60
N THR A 2 1.84 -1.57 -17.88
CA THR A 2 0.77 -1.55 -18.89
C THR A 2 -0.51 -0.96 -18.32
N GLY A 3 -1.42 -0.51 -19.18
CA GLY A 3 -2.75 -0.05 -18.80
C GLY A 3 -3.53 -1.09 -18.00
N LYS A 4 -3.38 -2.37 -18.37
CA LYS A 4 -3.99 -3.48 -17.62
C LYS A 4 -3.43 -3.62 -16.20
N GLU A 5 -2.13 -3.44 -16.01
CA GLU A 5 -1.50 -3.46 -14.67
C GLU A 5 -1.98 -2.30 -13.80
N ILE A 6 -2.22 -1.13 -14.41
CA ILE A 6 -2.80 0.04 -13.72
C ILE A 6 -4.21 -0.29 -13.23
N GLN A 7 -5.06 -0.84 -14.11
CA GLN A 7 -6.42 -1.25 -13.78
C GLN A 7 -6.43 -2.25 -12.62
N ILE A 8 -5.59 -3.29 -12.67
CA ILE A 8 -5.53 -4.32 -11.63
C ILE A 8 -5.14 -3.71 -10.28
N LYS A 9 -4.09 -2.87 -10.25
CA LYS A 9 -3.67 -2.19 -9.00
C LYS A 9 -4.77 -1.30 -8.45
N ARG A 10 -5.50 -0.57 -9.31
CA ARG A 10 -6.64 0.25 -8.91
C ARG A 10 -7.74 -0.58 -8.25
N GLU A 11 -8.13 -1.69 -8.88
CA GLU A 11 -9.17 -2.59 -8.38
C GLU A 11 -8.77 -3.25 -7.06
N GLN A 12 -7.49 -3.60 -6.88
CA GLN A 12 -6.95 -4.11 -5.62
C GLN A 12 -7.00 -3.08 -4.47
N MET A 13 -6.99 -1.79 -4.80
CA MET A 13 -7.18 -0.70 -3.83
C MET A 13 -8.66 -0.35 -3.62
N GLU A 14 -9.58 -1.08 -4.28
CA GLU A 14 -11.03 -0.83 -4.26
C GLU A 14 -11.41 0.57 -4.72
N MET A 15 -10.64 1.15 -5.64
CA MET A 15 -10.86 2.51 -6.15
C MET A 15 -11.57 2.50 -7.50
N THR A 16 -12.49 3.44 -7.69
CA THR A 16 -13.02 3.82 -9.00
C THR A 16 -11.93 4.56 -9.80
N SER A 17 -12.10 4.61 -11.13
CA SER A 17 -11.18 5.36 -12.01
C SER A 17 -11.11 6.85 -11.59
N THR A 18 -12.24 7.46 -11.26
CA THR A 18 -12.31 8.84 -10.77
C THR A 18 -11.52 9.03 -9.48
N GLU A 19 -11.69 8.17 -8.48
CA GLU A 19 -10.96 8.29 -7.20
C GLU A 19 -9.45 8.14 -7.37
N LEU A 20 -8.99 7.24 -8.27
CA LEU A 20 -7.57 7.09 -8.53
C LEU A 20 -7.01 8.31 -9.27
N ALA A 21 -7.75 8.85 -10.24
CA ALA A 21 -7.36 10.05 -10.95
C ALA A 21 -7.22 11.25 -10.00
N GLU A 22 -8.21 11.44 -9.13
CA GLU A 22 -8.19 12.47 -8.09
C GLU A 22 -7.00 12.30 -7.14
N ALA A 23 -6.73 11.07 -6.67
CA ALA A 23 -5.61 10.78 -5.79
C ALA A 23 -4.24 11.03 -6.44
N LEU A 24 -4.14 10.88 -7.76
CA LEU A 24 -2.95 11.15 -8.56
C LEU A 24 -2.86 12.59 -9.06
N GLY A 25 -3.89 13.42 -8.82
CA GLY A 25 -3.94 14.81 -9.28
C GLY A 25 -4.09 14.95 -10.79
N VAL A 26 -4.71 13.98 -11.47
CA VAL A 26 -4.97 14.00 -12.91
C VAL A 26 -6.47 13.97 -13.19
N VAL A 27 -6.87 14.38 -14.39
CA VAL A 27 -8.28 14.27 -14.79
C VAL A 27 -8.64 12.81 -15.10
N PRO A 28 -9.89 12.36 -14.84
CA PRO A 28 -10.29 10.96 -15.06
C PRO A 28 -10.05 10.44 -16.48
N GLU A 29 -10.20 11.31 -17.48
CA GLU A 29 -9.96 10.96 -18.88
C GLU A 29 -8.49 10.58 -19.14
N THR A 30 -7.53 11.26 -18.51
CA THR A 30 -6.10 10.94 -18.62
C THR A 30 -5.82 9.54 -18.08
N LEU A 31 -6.35 9.20 -16.89
CA LEU A 31 -6.21 7.86 -16.34
C LEU A 31 -6.86 6.80 -17.24
N ALA A 32 -8.04 7.09 -17.79
CA ALA A 32 -8.74 6.17 -18.68
C ALA A 32 -8.01 5.93 -20.02
N GLN A 33 -7.22 6.89 -20.50
CA GLN A 33 -6.34 6.69 -21.66
C GLN A 33 -5.14 5.81 -21.29
N TRP A 34 -4.54 6.01 -20.11
CA TRP A 34 -3.46 5.16 -19.60
C TRP A 34 -3.92 3.71 -19.40
N GLU A 35 -5.08 3.48 -18.78
CA GLU A 35 -5.63 2.13 -18.55
C GLU A 35 -5.94 1.36 -19.84
N ARG A 36 -6.15 2.08 -20.95
CA ARG A 36 -6.42 1.51 -22.29
C ARG A 36 -5.18 1.45 -23.19
N ASP A 37 -4.00 1.74 -22.67
CA ASP A 37 -2.74 1.81 -23.42
C ASP A 37 -2.81 2.79 -24.62
N GLN A 38 -3.63 3.84 -24.53
CA GLN A 38 -3.77 4.85 -25.60
C GLN A 38 -2.68 5.92 -25.53
N CYS A 39 -2.17 6.18 -24.33
CA CYS A 39 -1.01 7.02 -24.07
C CYS A 39 -0.32 6.55 -22.79
N GLU A 40 0.88 7.04 -22.56
CA GLU A 40 1.65 6.75 -21.35
C GLU A 40 1.73 7.98 -20.43
N PRO A 41 1.91 7.79 -19.11
CA PRO A 41 2.26 8.89 -18.22
C PRO A 41 3.57 9.53 -18.66
N GLU A 42 3.67 10.87 -18.60
CA GLU A 42 4.88 11.62 -18.98
C GLU A 42 6.13 11.14 -18.21
N HIS A 43 5.94 10.72 -16.97
CA HIS A 43 6.99 10.15 -16.12
C HIS A 43 6.57 8.79 -15.57
N PRO A 44 6.75 7.69 -16.34
CA PRO A 44 6.23 6.37 -15.97
C PRO A 44 6.76 5.84 -14.63
N ARG A 45 8.01 6.16 -14.28
CA ARG A 45 8.62 5.76 -13.00
C ARG A 45 8.02 6.53 -11.82
N MET A 46 7.78 7.83 -11.97
CA MET A 46 7.15 8.65 -10.92
C MET A 46 5.71 8.20 -10.68
N PHE A 47 4.98 7.91 -11.76
CA PHE A 47 3.64 7.34 -11.69
C PHE A 47 3.63 6.00 -10.94
N ALA A 48 4.55 5.07 -11.26
CA ALA A 48 4.63 3.78 -10.59
C ALA A 48 4.89 3.94 -9.08
N LEU A 49 5.80 4.84 -8.68
CA LEU A 49 6.07 5.15 -7.27
C LEU A 49 4.84 5.75 -6.57
N ALA A 50 4.12 6.67 -7.23
CA ALA A 50 2.90 7.24 -6.68
C ALA A 50 1.82 6.17 -6.47
N LEU A 51 1.67 5.24 -7.42
CA LEU A 51 0.71 4.15 -7.35
C LEU A 51 1.06 3.14 -6.23
N GLU A 52 2.35 2.81 -6.08
CA GLU A 52 2.85 1.99 -4.98
C GLU A 52 2.64 2.65 -3.62
N GLN A 53 2.89 3.96 -3.53
CA GLN A 53 2.65 4.74 -2.32
C GLN A 53 1.17 4.75 -1.93
N LEU A 54 0.26 4.92 -2.89
CA LEU A 54 -1.20 4.84 -2.64
C LEU A 54 -1.62 3.45 -2.18
N ALA A 55 -1.10 2.39 -2.81
CA ALA A 55 -1.39 1.01 -2.40
C ALA A 55 -0.90 0.73 -0.98
N PHE A 56 0.33 1.16 -0.66
CA PHE A 56 0.86 1.06 0.70
C PHE A 56 0.02 1.84 1.70
N GLN A 57 -0.41 3.06 1.35
CA GLN A 57 -1.30 3.85 2.18
C GLN A 57 -2.64 3.16 2.40
N ARG A 58 -3.23 2.47 1.41
CA ARG A 58 -4.48 1.72 1.61
C ARG A 58 -4.32 0.54 2.55
N VAL A 59 -3.24 -0.23 2.39
CA VAL A 59 -2.92 -1.37 3.27
C VAL A 59 -2.60 -0.91 4.70
N THR A 60 -1.88 0.21 4.85
CA THR A 60 -1.47 0.74 6.15
C THR A 60 -2.50 1.68 6.79
N GLN A 61 -3.43 2.23 6.01
CA GLN A 61 -4.64 2.91 6.50
C GLN A 61 -5.71 1.93 6.99
N PHE A 62 -5.28 0.83 7.61
CA PHE A 62 -5.90 0.32 8.82
C PHE A 62 -5.89 1.41 9.94
N LYS A 63 -6.33 2.65 9.65
CA LYS A 63 -6.60 3.72 10.61
C LYS A 63 -8.02 3.55 11.13
N GLY A 64 -8.24 2.44 11.82
CA GLY A 64 -9.48 2.10 12.50
C GLY A 64 -9.17 1.30 13.76
N ALA A 65 -10.18 0.99 14.57
CA ALA A 65 -10.01 0.18 15.77
C ALA A 65 -9.18 -1.09 15.51
N MET A 66 -9.38 -1.72 14.34
CA MET A 66 -8.66 -2.93 13.96
C MET A 66 -7.16 -2.74 13.71
N GLY A 67 -6.71 -1.63 13.10
CA GLY A 67 -5.28 -1.45 12.91
C GLY A 67 -4.53 -1.15 14.20
N ARG A 68 -5.17 -0.43 15.12
CA ARG A 68 -4.66 -0.27 16.48
C ARG A 68 -4.57 -1.60 17.21
N ILE A 69 -5.58 -2.48 17.06
CA ILE A 69 -5.56 -3.83 17.65
C ILE A 69 -4.44 -4.68 17.06
N VAL A 70 -4.25 -4.65 15.74
CA VAL A 70 -3.19 -5.41 15.07
C VAL A 70 -1.82 -4.90 15.50
N GLN A 71 -1.60 -3.58 15.52
CA GLN A 71 -0.33 -3.00 15.99
C GLN A 71 -0.06 -3.33 17.45
N GLN A 72 -1.06 -3.22 18.32
CA GLN A 72 -0.92 -3.56 19.73
C GLN A 72 -0.50 -5.03 19.91
N ARG A 73 -1.15 -5.95 19.18
CA ARG A 73 -0.81 -7.39 19.24
C ARG A 73 0.58 -7.68 18.72
N VAL A 74 0.98 -7.06 17.61
CA VAL A 74 2.33 -7.21 17.06
C VAL A 74 3.36 -6.72 18.08
N GLN A 75 3.12 -5.57 18.73
CA GLN A 75 4.00 -5.02 19.75
C GLN A 75 4.15 -5.98 20.94
N THR A 76 3.04 -6.51 21.46
CA THR A 76 3.07 -7.50 22.55
C THR A 76 3.86 -8.76 22.16
N LEU A 77 3.73 -9.25 20.93
CA LEU A 77 4.50 -10.42 20.47
C LEU A 77 6.00 -10.13 20.39
N VAL A 78 6.38 -8.92 19.95
CA VAL A 78 7.78 -8.51 19.90
C VAL A 78 8.39 -8.46 21.31
N GLU A 79 7.65 -7.90 22.28
CA GLU A 79 8.06 -7.83 23.68
C GLU A 79 8.23 -9.23 24.29
N MET A 80 7.24 -10.11 24.13
CA MET A 80 7.32 -11.49 24.61
C MET A 80 8.51 -12.25 24.01
N ASN A 81 8.79 -12.06 22.72
CA ASN A 81 9.94 -12.69 22.09
C ASN A 81 11.26 -12.14 22.66
N ALA A 82 11.36 -10.84 22.91
CA ALA A 82 12.54 -10.25 23.54
C ALA A 82 12.78 -10.80 24.96
N GLU A 83 11.73 -10.95 25.76
CA GLU A 83 11.79 -11.57 27.09
C GLU A 83 12.24 -13.03 27.02
N MET A 84 11.68 -13.82 26.10
CA MET A 84 12.09 -15.21 25.89
C MET A 84 13.56 -15.32 25.50
N GLN A 85 14.06 -14.42 24.65
CA GLN A 85 15.47 -14.38 24.27
C GLN A 85 16.37 -13.99 25.44
N SER A 86 15.97 -13.03 26.28
CA SER A 86 16.70 -12.67 27.50
C SER A 86 16.80 -13.86 28.45
N TRP A 87 15.67 -14.53 28.71
CA TRP A 87 15.62 -15.71 29.57
C TRP A 87 16.52 -16.84 29.03
N ALA A 88 16.46 -17.11 27.73
CA ALA A 88 17.28 -18.12 27.09
C ALA A 88 18.79 -17.80 27.21
N ASN A 89 19.18 -16.54 27.04
CA ASN A 89 20.58 -16.12 27.17
C ASN A 89 21.09 -16.19 28.62
N GLU A 90 20.24 -15.89 29.60
CA GLU A 90 20.59 -15.95 31.03
C GLU A 90 20.72 -17.38 31.56
N HIS A 91 19.98 -18.34 30.99
CA HIS A 91 19.96 -19.74 31.46
C HIS A 91 20.82 -20.69 30.60
N HIS A 92 21.51 -20.18 29.58
CA HIS A 92 22.49 -20.91 28.76
C HIS A 92 23.95 -20.39 28.90
N ALA A 93 24.24 -19.56 29.91
CA ALA A 93 25.60 -19.13 30.30
C ALA A 93 26.08 -19.89 31.55
#